data_AF-A0A8J6K4G3-F1
#
_entry.id   AF-A0A8J6K4G3-F1
#
_cell.length_a   1.000
_cell.length_b   1.000
_cell.length_c   1.000
_cell.angle_alpha   90.00
_cell.angle_beta   90.00
_cell.angle_gamma   90.00
#
_symmetry.space_group_name_H-M   'P 1'
#
loop_
_entity.id
_entity.type
_entity.pdbx_description
1 polymer ?
#
loop_
_entity_poly.entity_id
_entity_poly.type
_entity_poly.pdbx_seq_one_letter_code
_entity_poly.pdbx_strand_id
1 'polypeptide(L)'
;MQCGVLCCEPGRRSRGCRILPAVCHTPYSRCPLPWRQCRPPIRKERLIRSAAIVMGTAAALGLLAALLLLTTGTWGSSIHSHQPPINDRPVIGVLAQETHFKNLRSLGRSYIAASYVKTLESAGARVIPIKINLPDEEYVKIFKTINGFLLPGGGVDLQNSEYARVAKIFYDLALTANDKGDYFPIWGTCLGFEQMTVLTSGELLLTLTKTEDISLPLNFTKNVLESRLFGNIPDRLYTALSSMSITANFHSWSLSLQNFTANEKLRKFYHILSTNSDGILDFISTFEAYDYPFYGVQWHPEKNPFEWKKTSDISHTAEGVQVAFYMADFFVSEARKSHHQFSDAAQVQYPLIYNYCPLYTGNISVFEQMYFF
;
A
#
# COMPACT_ATOMS: atom_id res chain seq x y z
N MET A 1 -32.17 8.58 3.67
CA MET A 1 -32.22 7.89 2.36
C MET A 1 -33.35 6.89 2.40
N GLN A 2 -34.33 6.96 1.49
CA GLN A 2 -35.35 5.91 1.35
C GLN A 2 -34.74 4.72 0.59
N CYS A 3 -34.71 3.53 1.19
CA CYS A 3 -34.36 2.31 0.49
C CYS A 3 -35.65 1.63 0.02
N GLY A 4 -35.69 1.17 -1.24
CA GLY A 4 -36.80 0.42 -1.79
C GLY A 4 -36.51 -1.08 -1.81
N VAL A 5 -37.51 -1.91 -1.51
CA VAL A 5 -37.43 -3.39 -1.65
C VAL A 5 -38.22 -3.83 -2.86
N LEU A 6 -37.64 -4.71 -3.71
CA LEU A 6 -38.35 -5.28 -4.86
C LEU A 6 -39.29 -6.41 -4.41
N CYS A 7 -40.59 -6.20 -4.62
CA CYS A 7 -41.65 -7.10 -4.17
C CYS A 7 -42.57 -7.50 -5.33
N CYS A 8 -43.05 -8.76 -5.37
CA CYS A 8 -44.01 -9.24 -6.38
C CYS A 8 -45.34 -9.67 -5.76
N GLU A 9 -46.41 -9.56 -6.55
CA GLU A 9 -47.72 -10.13 -6.20
C GLU A 9 -47.65 -11.66 -6.06
N PRO A 10 -48.34 -12.26 -5.09
CA PRO A 10 -48.47 -13.72 -4.98
C PRO A 10 -49.05 -14.31 -6.28
N GLY A 11 -48.37 -15.31 -6.86
CA GLY A 11 -48.89 -16.10 -7.98
C GLY A 11 -48.48 -15.65 -9.38
N ARG A 12 -47.76 -14.53 -9.56
CA ARG A 12 -47.26 -14.11 -10.89
C ARG A 12 -45.74 -14.22 -10.99
N ARG A 13 -45.23 -14.89 -12.03
CA ARG A 13 -43.80 -14.85 -12.39
C ARG A 13 -43.55 -13.68 -13.36
N SER A 14 -42.55 -12.86 -13.01
CA SER A 14 -41.80 -11.89 -13.83
C SER A 14 -42.47 -10.64 -14.44
N ARG A 15 -43.79 -10.41 -14.35
CA ARG A 15 -44.41 -9.13 -14.82
C ARG A 15 -45.13 -8.29 -13.76
N GLY A 16 -45.10 -8.69 -12.49
CA GLY A 16 -45.88 -8.07 -11.40
C GLY A 16 -45.05 -7.56 -10.22
N CYS A 17 -43.81 -7.12 -10.44
CA CYS A 17 -42.91 -6.70 -9.35
C CYS A 17 -42.72 -5.19 -9.35
N ARG A 18 -42.77 -4.55 -8.17
CA ARG A 18 -42.60 -3.11 -7.98
C ARG A 18 -41.63 -2.85 -6.82
N ILE A 19 -40.96 -1.70 -6.85
CA ILE A 19 -40.13 -1.22 -5.75
C ILE A 19 -41.06 -0.51 -4.75
N LEU A 20 -41.14 -1.01 -3.52
CA LEU A 20 -41.94 -0.42 -2.46
C LEU A 20 -41.04 0.27 -1.43
N PRO A 21 -41.44 1.44 -0.89
CA PRO A 21 -40.67 2.15 0.14
C PRO A 21 -40.62 1.34 1.44
N ALA A 22 -39.43 1.21 2.03
CA ALA A 22 -39.22 0.52 3.31
C ALA A 22 -38.53 1.45 4.33
N VAL A 23 -38.87 1.28 5.62
CA VAL A 23 -38.25 1.99 6.74
C VAL A 23 -37.05 1.17 7.24
N CYS A 24 -35.84 1.71 7.10
CA CYS A 24 -34.60 1.02 7.44
C CYS A 24 -34.27 1.16 8.94
N HIS A 25 -34.72 0.22 9.75
CA HIS A 25 -34.22 0.09 11.14
C HIS A 25 -33.61 -1.28 11.46
N THR A 26 -33.53 -2.21 10.50
CA THR A 26 -32.84 -3.50 10.68
C THR A 26 -32.29 -4.03 9.34
N PRO A 27 -31.31 -4.96 9.33
CA PRO A 27 -30.64 -5.44 8.11
C PRO A 27 -31.53 -6.29 7.17
N TYR A 28 -32.81 -6.46 7.49
CA TYR A 28 -33.74 -7.30 6.75
C TYR A 28 -35.08 -6.60 6.56
N SER A 29 -35.13 -5.63 5.64
CA SER A 29 -36.40 -5.02 5.21
C SER A 29 -37.24 -6.05 4.43
N ARG A 30 -38.46 -6.34 4.93
CA ARG A 30 -39.41 -7.29 4.37
C ARG A 30 -40.52 -6.58 3.58
N CYS A 31 -41.06 -7.24 2.56
CA CYS A 31 -42.23 -6.75 1.83
C CYS A 31 -43.48 -6.72 2.73
N PRO A 32 -44.31 -5.66 2.68
CA PRO A 32 -45.59 -5.63 3.38
C PRO A 32 -46.56 -6.63 2.77
N LEU A 33 -47.42 -7.25 3.60
CA LEU A 33 -48.50 -8.11 3.09
C LEU A 33 -49.43 -7.29 2.19
N PRO A 34 -49.87 -7.83 1.03
CA PRO A 34 -49.77 -9.23 0.59
C PRO A 34 -48.53 -9.62 -0.24
N TRP A 35 -47.50 -8.77 -0.34
CA TRP A 35 -46.40 -8.93 -1.29
C TRP A 35 -45.24 -9.82 -0.80
N ARG A 36 -44.54 -10.48 -1.71
CA ARG A 36 -43.36 -11.34 -1.40
C ARG A 36 -42.08 -10.83 -2.06
N GLN A 37 -40.95 -10.99 -1.38
CA GLN A 37 -39.64 -10.54 -1.85
C GLN A 37 -39.11 -11.41 -3.01
N CYS A 38 -38.55 -10.79 -4.04
CA CYS A 38 -38.00 -11.50 -5.20
C CYS A 38 -36.77 -12.33 -4.82
N ARG A 39 -36.70 -13.60 -5.26
CA ARG A 39 -35.46 -14.39 -5.22
C ARG A 39 -34.73 -14.30 -6.57
N PRO A 40 -33.39 -14.17 -6.59
CA PRO A 40 -32.64 -14.24 -7.83
C PRO A 40 -32.75 -15.65 -8.47
N PRO A 41 -32.76 -15.76 -9.81
CA PRO A 41 -32.87 -17.06 -10.48
C PRO A 41 -31.60 -17.89 -10.28
N ILE A 42 -31.76 -19.11 -9.76
CA ILE A 42 -30.71 -20.13 -9.64
C ILE A 42 -30.52 -20.79 -11.01
N ARG A 43 -29.37 -20.58 -11.67
CA ARG A 43 -28.96 -21.36 -12.84
C ARG A 43 -28.61 -22.78 -12.38
N LYS A 44 -29.35 -23.78 -12.86
CA LYS A 44 -28.94 -25.21 -12.79
C LYS A 44 -28.16 -25.54 -14.05
N GLU A 45 -26.86 -25.77 -13.94
CA GLU A 45 -26.08 -26.39 -15.02
C GLU A 45 -26.37 -27.90 -15.04
N ARG A 46 -26.80 -28.41 -16.21
CA ARG A 46 -26.97 -29.84 -16.47
C ARG A 46 -25.69 -30.38 -17.10
N LEU A 47 -25.02 -31.29 -16.40
CA LEU A 47 -24.02 -32.19 -17.01
C LEU A 47 -24.70 -33.10 -18.04
N ILE A 48 -24.20 -33.08 -19.27
CA ILE A 48 -24.56 -34.03 -20.32
C ILE A 48 -23.61 -35.22 -20.23
N ARG A 49 -24.15 -36.41 -19.93
CA ARG A 49 -23.51 -37.70 -20.20
C ARG A 49 -24.09 -38.24 -21.50
N SER A 50 -23.23 -38.57 -22.46
CA SER A 50 -23.55 -39.49 -23.55
C SER A 50 -22.37 -40.42 -23.77
N ALA A 51 -22.63 -41.72 -23.64
CA ALA A 51 -21.74 -42.79 -24.03
C ALA A 51 -22.24 -43.42 -25.34
N ALA A 52 -21.29 -44.01 -26.08
CA ALA A 52 -21.40 -45.30 -26.79
C ALA A 52 -21.16 -45.31 -28.32
N ILE A 53 -20.12 -46.09 -28.68
CA ILE A 53 -19.98 -47.05 -29.81
C ILE A 53 -19.58 -46.52 -31.20
N VAL A 54 -18.38 -46.90 -31.65
CA VAL A 54 -18.15 -47.70 -32.88
C VAL A 54 -16.91 -48.59 -32.68
N MET A 55 -17.07 -49.91 -32.88
CA MET A 55 -15.99 -50.90 -33.01
C MET A 55 -15.50 -50.98 -34.47
N GLY A 56 -14.20 -51.17 -34.69
CA GLY A 56 -13.67 -51.49 -36.03
C GLY A 56 -12.15 -51.45 -36.18
N THR A 57 -11.48 -52.54 -35.74
CA THR A 57 -10.28 -53.18 -36.33
C THR A 57 -9.13 -52.33 -36.92
N ALA A 58 -7.97 -52.35 -36.25
CA ALA A 58 -6.66 -52.57 -36.88
C ALA A 58 -5.60 -52.87 -35.80
N ALA A 59 -5.39 -54.16 -35.54
CA ALA A 59 -4.30 -54.65 -34.71
C ALA A 59 -3.04 -54.82 -35.58
N ALA A 60 -1.99 -54.05 -35.28
CA ALA A 60 -0.57 -54.40 -35.42
C ALA A 60 0.25 -53.10 -35.33
N LEU A 61 0.96 -52.91 -34.21
CA LEU A 61 2.14 -52.04 -33.97
C LEU A 61 2.34 -51.72 -32.47
N GLY A 62 1.54 -52.31 -31.57
CA GLY A 62 1.56 -52.05 -30.12
C GLY A 62 2.50 -52.92 -29.28
N LEU A 63 3.71 -53.26 -29.73
CA LEU A 63 4.64 -54.10 -28.94
C LEU A 63 6.07 -53.55 -28.75
N LEU A 64 6.37 -52.32 -29.21
CA LEU A 64 7.65 -51.65 -28.92
C LEU A 64 7.54 -50.35 -28.09
N ALA A 65 6.33 -49.83 -27.87
CA ALA A 65 6.12 -48.64 -27.03
C ALA A 65 5.83 -48.97 -25.55
N ALA A 66 5.44 -50.22 -25.23
CA ALA A 66 5.06 -50.62 -23.87
C ALA A 66 6.25 -51.01 -22.97
N LEU A 67 7.46 -51.16 -23.52
CA LEU A 67 8.68 -51.49 -22.76
C LEU A 67 9.60 -50.29 -22.50
N LEU A 68 9.28 -49.11 -23.03
CA LEU A 68 9.96 -47.85 -22.71
C LEU A 68 9.23 -46.99 -21.67
N LEU A 69 8.06 -47.43 -21.22
CA LEU A 69 7.26 -46.77 -20.16
C LEU A 69 7.42 -47.42 -18.77
N LEU A 70 8.33 -48.40 -18.63
CA LEU A 70 8.57 -49.11 -17.37
C LEU A 70 9.96 -48.88 -16.76
N THR A 71 10.76 -47.93 -17.27
CA THR A 71 12.09 -47.60 -16.72
C THR A 71 12.30 -46.13 -16.35
N THR A 72 11.25 -45.29 -16.39
CA THR A 72 11.28 -43.93 -15.80
C THR A 72 10.15 -43.76 -14.79
N GLY A 73 10.10 -44.65 -13.81
CA GLY A 73 9.37 -44.41 -12.56
C GLY A 73 10.09 -43.37 -11.71
N THR A 74 10.23 -42.13 -12.21
CA THR A 74 10.50 -40.99 -11.32
C THR A 74 9.21 -40.70 -10.59
N TRP A 75 9.22 -40.95 -9.28
CA TRP A 75 8.25 -40.38 -8.36
C TRP A 75 8.39 -38.86 -8.46
N GLY A 76 7.63 -38.26 -9.39
CA GLY A 76 7.38 -36.84 -9.40
C GLY A 76 6.52 -36.52 -8.21
N SER A 77 7.14 -36.41 -7.03
CA SER A 77 6.53 -35.67 -5.92
C SER A 77 6.22 -34.30 -6.49
N SER A 78 4.93 -34.04 -6.76
CA SER A 78 4.46 -32.69 -7.00
C SER A 78 4.75 -31.92 -5.71
N ILE A 79 5.90 -31.25 -5.66
CA ILE A 79 6.18 -30.21 -4.69
C ILE A 79 5.12 -29.16 -5.01
N HIS A 80 3.95 -29.27 -4.37
CA HIS A 80 3.11 -28.12 -4.17
C HIS A 80 4.01 -27.16 -3.40
N SER A 81 4.49 -26.11 -4.08
CA SER A 81 5.06 -24.99 -3.36
C SER A 81 3.95 -24.50 -2.45
N HIS A 82 4.01 -24.88 -1.17
CA HIS A 82 3.21 -24.23 -0.15
C HIS A 82 3.71 -22.79 -0.14
N GLN A 83 3.07 -21.95 -0.96
CA GLN A 83 3.18 -20.52 -0.81
C GLN A 83 2.83 -20.23 0.65
N PRO A 84 3.72 -19.58 1.41
CA PRO A 84 3.47 -19.32 2.80
C PRO A 84 2.14 -18.55 2.93
N PRO A 85 1.34 -18.83 3.98
CA PRO A 85 0.03 -18.23 4.13
C PRO A 85 0.15 -16.69 4.17
N ILE A 86 -0.60 -16.03 3.29
CA ILE A 86 -0.66 -14.57 3.17
C ILE A 86 -1.58 -14.01 4.27
N ASN A 87 -1.19 -12.89 4.88
CA ASN A 87 -2.01 -12.19 5.87
C ASN A 87 -2.99 -11.23 5.17
N ASP A 88 -4.26 -11.62 5.04
CA ASP A 88 -5.32 -10.81 4.41
C ASP A 88 -5.87 -9.67 5.31
N ARG A 89 -5.31 -9.47 6.50
CA ARG A 89 -5.74 -8.43 7.44
C ARG A 89 -4.55 -7.59 7.96
N PRO A 90 -3.68 -7.07 7.08
CA PRO A 90 -2.45 -6.41 7.51
C PRO A 90 -2.75 -5.15 8.34
N VAL A 91 -1.91 -4.90 9.33
CA VAL A 91 -1.88 -3.68 10.13
C VAL A 91 -0.55 -2.98 9.91
N ILE A 92 -0.57 -1.73 9.46
CA ILE A 92 0.63 -0.95 9.17
C ILE A 92 0.75 0.18 10.19
N GLY A 93 1.94 0.35 10.75
CA GLY A 93 2.24 1.49 11.61
C GLY A 93 2.58 2.73 10.80
N VAL A 94 1.99 3.88 11.13
CA VAL A 94 2.36 5.18 10.54
C VAL A 94 3.03 6.02 11.62
N LEU A 95 4.26 6.47 11.37
CA LEU A 95 5.02 7.27 12.34
C LEU A 95 4.44 8.68 12.50
N ALA A 96 4.08 9.05 13.72
CA ALA A 96 3.78 10.43 14.06
C ALA A 96 5.06 11.28 14.06
N GLN A 97 4.91 12.60 13.97
CA GLN A 97 6.03 13.53 14.06
C GLN A 97 5.65 14.71 14.93
N GLU A 98 6.63 15.43 15.44
CA GLU A 98 6.41 16.64 16.24
C GLU A 98 5.59 17.68 15.46
N THR A 99 4.69 18.35 16.16
CA THR A 99 3.91 19.46 15.61
C THR A 99 4.81 20.68 15.43
N HIS A 100 5.44 20.79 14.27
CA HIS A 100 6.34 21.89 13.93
C HIS A 100 5.59 23.19 13.59
N PHE A 101 4.33 23.11 13.16
CA PHE A 101 3.45 24.27 12.98
C PHE A 101 3.15 24.95 14.33
N LYS A 102 3.72 26.13 14.58
CA LYS A 102 3.59 26.85 15.86
C LYS A 102 2.13 27.05 16.29
N ASN A 103 1.24 27.36 15.34
CA ASN A 103 -0.19 27.58 15.56
C ASN A 103 -0.99 26.30 15.86
N LEU A 104 -0.45 25.10 15.60
CA LEU A 104 -1.14 23.83 15.80
C LEU A 104 -0.65 23.07 17.03
N ARG A 105 0.41 23.52 17.70
CA ARG A 105 0.97 22.85 18.89
C ARG A 105 -0.01 22.70 20.05
N SER A 106 -1.00 23.58 20.14
CA SER A 106 -2.07 23.48 21.14
C SER A 106 -3.04 22.34 20.88
N LEU A 107 -3.11 21.82 19.66
CA LEU A 107 -3.98 20.69 19.28
C LEU A 107 -3.34 19.33 19.61
N GLY A 108 -2.02 19.27 19.68
CA GLY A 108 -1.24 18.09 20.09
C GLY A 108 0.24 18.29 19.86
N ARG A 109 1.06 17.52 20.59
CA ARG A 109 2.53 17.62 20.51
C ARG A 109 3.08 16.90 19.30
N SER A 110 2.36 15.90 18.81
CA SER A 110 2.66 15.21 17.57
C SER A 110 1.43 15.05 16.69
N TYR A 111 1.64 14.76 15.41
CA TYR A 111 0.56 14.59 14.45
C TYR A 111 0.87 13.55 13.37
N ILE A 112 -0.18 13.09 12.70
CA ILE A 112 -0.14 12.35 11.43
C ILE A 112 -1.13 13.01 10.47
N ALA A 113 -0.71 13.35 9.24
CA ALA A 113 -1.63 13.82 8.22
C ALA A 113 -2.58 12.68 7.78
N ALA A 114 -3.87 12.97 7.68
CA ALA A 114 -4.88 11.94 7.46
C ALA A 114 -4.78 11.29 6.07
N SER A 115 -4.16 11.95 5.09
CA SER A 115 -3.90 11.40 3.76
C SER A 115 -3.08 10.12 3.80
N TYR A 116 -2.05 10.00 4.65
CA TYR A 116 -1.30 8.75 4.82
C TYR A 116 -2.18 7.59 5.31
N VAL A 117 -3.08 7.85 6.25
CA VAL A 117 -4.03 6.85 6.76
C VAL A 117 -4.97 6.41 5.64
N LYS A 118 -5.59 7.37 4.94
CA LYS A 118 -6.54 7.11 3.84
C LYS A 118 -5.90 6.30 2.71
N THR A 119 -4.64 6.57 2.39
CA THR A 119 -3.87 5.83 1.38
C THR A 119 -3.77 4.35 1.71
N LEU A 120 -3.31 4.01 2.92
CA LEU A 120 -3.18 2.62 3.35
C LEU A 120 -4.54 1.90 3.44
N GLU A 121 -5.57 2.58 3.96
CA GLU A 121 -6.92 2.02 4.06
C GLU A 121 -7.55 1.78 2.69
N SER A 122 -7.28 2.64 1.70
CA SER A 122 -7.78 2.46 0.33
C SER A 122 -7.30 1.16 -0.31
N ALA A 123 -6.12 0.66 0.07
CA ALA A 123 -5.52 -0.59 -0.38
C ALA A 123 -5.83 -1.81 0.52
N GLY A 124 -6.67 -1.62 1.54
CA GLY A 124 -7.15 -2.70 2.41
C GLY A 124 -6.25 -3.05 3.59
N ALA A 125 -5.44 -2.10 4.08
CA ALA A 125 -4.76 -2.22 5.37
C ALA A 125 -5.50 -1.48 6.49
N ARG A 126 -5.28 -1.89 7.74
CA ARG A 126 -5.63 -1.10 8.93
C ARG A 126 -4.40 -0.35 9.41
N VAL A 127 -4.61 0.74 10.14
CA VAL A 127 -3.51 1.60 10.60
C VAL A 127 -3.48 1.67 12.13
N ILE A 128 -2.27 1.61 12.69
CA ILE A 128 -2.00 2.12 14.05
C ILE A 128 -1.12 3.39 13.97
N PRO A 129 -1.40 4.42 14.78
CA PRO A 129 -0.48 5.55 14.91
C PRO A 129 0.71 5.14 15.81
N ILE A 130 1.93 5.29 15.29
CA ILE A 130 3.16 5.10 16.07
C ILE A 130 3.52 6.44 16.69
N LYS A 131 3.20 6.61 17.98
CA LYS A 131 3.53 7.81 18.76
C LYS A 131 5.04 7.90 18.95
N ILE A 132 5.55 9.11 19.14
CA ILE A 132 7.00 9.38 19.22
C ILE A 132 7.57 9.41 20.65
N ASN A 133 6.72 9.32 21.66
CA ASN A 133 7.09 9.50 23.07
C ASN A 133 6.93 8.22 23.93
N LEU A 134 7.01 7.04 23.32
CA LEU A 134 6.97 5.77 24.04
C LEU A 134 8.39 5.32 24.48
N PRO A 135 8.49 4.52 25.55
CA PRO A 135 9.72 3.80 25.88
C PRO A 135 10.12 2.82 24.76
N ASP A 136 11.43 2.61 24.57
CA ASP A 136 11.96 1.81 23.45
C ASP A 136 11.44 0.37 23.42
N GLU A 137 11.23 -0.22 24.59
CA GLU A 137 10.65 -1.56 24.73
C GLU A 137 9.22 -1.67 24.17
N GLU A 138 8.44 -0.59 24.18
CA GLU A 138 7.11 -0.57 23.57
C GLU A 138 7.20 -0.60 22.05
N TYR A 139 8.19 0.04 21.43
CA TYR A 139 8.38 -0.05 19.98
C TYR A 139 8.74 -1.47 19.54
N VAL A 140 9.54 -2.19 20.32
CA VAL A 140 9.85 -3.60 20.06
C VAL A 140 8.59 -4.47 20.14
N LYS A 141 7.71 -4.21 21.11
CA LYS A 141 6.42 -4.92 21.22
C LYS A 141 5.53 -4.59 20.03
N ILE A 142 5.36 -3.31 19.69
CA ILE A 142 4.55 -2.88 18.54
C ILE A 142 5.05 -3.51 17.24
N PHE A 143 6.36 -3.48 16.99
CA PHE A 143 7.00 -4.06 15.80
C PHE A 143 6.58 -5.51 15.57
N LYS A 144 6.57 -6.33 16.63
CA LYS A 144 6.18 -7.75 16.59
C LYS A 144 4.69 -7.98 16.29
N THR A 145 3.86 -6.94 16.34
CA THR A 145 2.40 -7.05 16.12
C THR A 145 1.96 -6.52 14.75
N ILE A 146 2.70 -5.57 14.17
CA ILE A 146 2.34 -4.95 12.89
C ILE A 146 3.06 -5.61 11.72
N ASN A 147 2.54 -5.39 10.52
CA ASN A 147 2.95 -6.07 9.30
C ASN A 147 3.81 -5.21 8.37
N GLY A 148 4.05 -3.95 8.72
CA GLY A 148 4.85 -3.01 7.96
C GLY A 148 4.86 -1.64 8.62
N PHE A 149 5.75 -0.76 8.15
CA PHE A 149 5.96 0.54 8.75
C PHE A 149 6.11 1.64 7.70
N LEU A 150 5.37 2.74 7.86
CA LEU A 150 5.38 3.89 6.99
C LEU A 150 5.98 5.11 7.72
N LEU A 151 7.00 5.68 7.11
CA LEU A 151 7.65 6.93 7.44
C LEU A 151 7.05 8.05 6.56
N PRO A 152 6.12 8.87 7.07
CA PRO A 152 5.49 9.91 6.28
C PRO A 152 6.42 11.09 5.99
N GLY A 153 5.98 11.98 5.09
CA GLY A 153 6.61 13.28 4.89
C GLY A 153 6.40 14.19 6.10
N GLY A 154 7.17 15.26 6.19
CA GLY A 154 7.17 16.12 7.36
C GLY A 154 8.21 17.24 7.32
N GLY A 155 8.41 17.89 8.46
CA GLY A 155 9.31 19.04 8.59
C GLY A 155 10.13 19.04 9.88
N VAL A 156 10.46 17.86 10.40
CA VAL A 156 11.24 17.69 11.64
C VAL A 156 12.69 17.29 11.31
N ASP A 157 13.60 17.48 12.27
CA ASP A 157 15.04 17.25 12.09
C ASP A 157 15.37 15.76 11.91
N LEU A 158 16.19 15.40 10.92
CA LEU A 158 16.50 14.00 10.56
C LEU A 158 17.48 13.30 11.50
N GLN A 159 18.06 14.01 12.48
CA GLN A 159 19.07 13.48 13.39
C GLN A 159 18.67 13.60 14.86
N ASN A 160 17.97 14.68 15.22
CA ASN A 160 17.73 15.06 16.62
C ASN A 160 16.24 15.03 17.01
N SER A 161 15.33 14.70 16.10
CA SER A 161 13.90 14.55 16.43
C SER A 161 13.58 13.18 17.03
N GLU A 162 12.47 13.10 17.75
CA GLU A 162 11.90 11.83 18.18
C GLU A 162 11.42 11.00 16.98
N TYR A 163 10.98 11.66 15.90
CA TYR A 163 10.72 10.99 14.62
C TYR A 163 11.95 10.22 14.13
N ALA A 164 13.12 10.87 14.07
CA ALA A 164 14.37 10.24 13.63
C ALA A 164 14.78 9.08 14.54
N ARG A 165 14.64 9.26 15.86
CA ARG A 165 14.94 8.23 16.86
C ARG A 165 14.06 6.99 16.69
N VAL A 166 12.74 7.17 16.57
CA VAL A 166 11.80 6.05 16.42
C VAL A 166 11.92 5.39 15.05
N ALA A 167 12.14 6.18 14.00
CA ALA A 167 12.44 5.67 12.66
C ALA A 167 13.65 4.73 12.70
N LYS A 168 14.73 5.11 13.39
CA LYS A 168 15.91 4.27 13.57
C LYS A 168 15.58 2.94 14.24
N ILE A 169 14.79 2.95 15.32
CA ILE A 169 14.41 1.72 16.04
C ILE A 169 13.70 0.74 15.12
N PHE A 170 12.67 1.19 14.38
CA PHE A 170 11.95 0.33 13.44
C PHE A 170 12.81 -0.12 12.26
N TYR A 171 13.70 0.75 11.77
CA TYR A 171 14.63 0.41 10.68
C TYR A 171 15.60 -0.70 11.08
N ASP A 172 16.24 -0.59 12.25
CA ASP A 172 17.16 -1.60 12.79
C ASP A 172 16.44 -2.94 13.06
N LEU A 173 15.22 -2.88 13.61
CA LEU A 173 14.38 -4.06 13.84
C LEU A 173 14.01 -4.75 12.52
N ALA A 174 13.61 -3.97 11.50
CA ALA A 174 13.26 -4.50 10.19
C ALA A 174 14.47 -5.12 9.48
N LEU A 175 15.65 -4.50 9.52
CA LEU A 175 16.88 -5.10 9.00
C LEU A 175 17.13 -6.46 9.67
N THR A 176 17.13 -6.47 11.00
CA THR A 176 17.36 -7.69 11.79
C THR A 176 16.33 -8.80 11.52
N ALA A 177 15.06 -8.42 11.32
CA ALA A 177 13.98 -9.36 11.02
C ALA A 177 14.17 -9.97 9.62
N ASN A 178 14.38 -9.13 8.61
CA ASN A 178 14.56 -9.59 7.23
C ASN A 178 15.83 -10.45 7.08
N ASP A 179 16.93 -10.12 7.77
CA ASP A 179 18.15 -10.95 7.82
C ASP A 179 17.88 -12.36 8.39
N LYS A 180 16.87 -12.50 9.24
CA LYS A 180 16.42 -13.78 9.82
C LYS A 180 15.31 -14.46 9.03
N GLY A 181 14.93 -13.91 7.87
CA GLY A 181 13.83 -14.39 7.05
C GLY A 181 12.44 -14.01 7.56
N ASP A 182 12.34 -13.10 8.53
CA ASP A 182 11.09 -12.53 9.00
C ASP A 182 10.76 -11.26 8.20
N TYR A 183 9.89 -11.41 7.21
CA TYR A 183 9.63 -10.40 6.21
C TYR A 183 8.91 -9.18 6.81
N PHE A 184 9.55 -8.01 6.73
CA PHE A 184 8.98 -6.76 7.27
C PHE A 184 9.28 -5.56 6.36
N PRO A 185 8.28 -5.01 5.65
CA PRO A 185 8.48 -3.91 4.71
C PRO A 185 8.46 -2.53 5.37
N ILE A 186 9.27 -1.62 4.82
CA ILE A 186 9.31 -0.18 5.19
C ILE A 186 9.02 0.68 3.97
N TRP A 187 8.18 1.70 4.15
CA TRP A 187 7.90 2.73 3.15
C TRP A 187 8.29 4.12 3.65
N GLY A 188 9.11 4.85 2.89
CA GLY A 188 9.47 6.24 3.15
C GLY A 188 8.85 7.19 2.12
N THR A 189 8.21 8.26 2.58
CA THR A 189 7.69 9.33 1.72
C THR A 189 8.31 10.67 2.12
N CYS A 190 8.92 11.39 1.17
CA CYS A 190 9.53 12.70 1.38
C CYS A 190 10.51 12.71 2.57
N LEU A 191 10.18 13.32 3.71
CA LEU A 191 10.98 13.21 4.94
C LEU A 191 11.31 11.75 5.32
N GLY A 192 10.40 10.81 5.12
CA GLY A 192 10.67 9.38 5.33
C GLY A 192 11.67 8.80 4.35
N PHE A 193 11.65 9.23 3.08
CA PHE A 193 12.68 8.90 2.11
C PHE A 193 14.04 9.44 2.58
N GLU A 194 14.10 10.72 2.95
CA GLU A 194 15.31 11.39 3.42
C GLU A 194 15.88 10.68 4.67
N GLN A 195 15.02 10.35 5.63
CA GLN A 195 15.39 9.62 6.84
C GLN A 195 16.03 8.26 6.52
N MET A 196 15.49 7.51 5.57
CA MET A 196 16.06 6.22 5.15
C MET A 196 17.44 6.38 4.52
N THR A 197 17.69 7.48 3.80
CA THR A 197 19.03 7.78 3.27
C THR A 197 20.04 8.06 4.38
N VAL A 198 19.63 8.79 5.43
CA VAL A 198 20.48 9.08 6.61
C VAL A 198 20.75 7.80 7.40
N LEU A 199 19.73 6.96 7.61
CA LEU A 199 19.87 5.70 8.34
C LEU A 199 20.83 4.72 7.64
N THR A 200 20.75 4.63 6.32
CA THR A 200 21.60 3.72 5.53
C THR A 200 23.04 4.22 5.39
N SER A 201 23.22 5.51 5.10
CA SER A 201 24.56 6.09 4.91
C SER A 201 25.26 6.35 6.25
N GLY A 202 24.51 6.71 7.28
CA GLY A 202 25.03 7.31 8.51
C GLY A 202 25.40 8.79 8.36
N GLU A 203 25.01 9.44 7.26
CA GLU A 203 25.43 10.80 6.88
C GLU A 203 24.23 11.63 6.39
N LEU A 204 24.28 12.96 6.58
CA LEU A 204 23.29 13.88 6.01
C LEU A 204 23.79 14.36 4.64
N LEU A 205 23.32 13.70 3.58
CA LEU A 205 23.81 13.88 2.19
C LEU A 205 22.86 14.67 1.29
N LEU A 206 21.89 15.38 1.88
CA LEU A 206 20.89 16.12 1.13
C LEU A 206 21.45 17.41 0.54
N THR A 207 20.92 17.81 -0.62
CA THR A 207 21.23 19.06 -1.31
C THR A 207 19.97 19.87 -1.48
N LEU A 208 20.08 21.20 -1.39
CA LEU A 208 18.95 22.10 -1.59
C LEU A 208 18.49 22.04 -3.06
N THR A 209 17.18 21.91 -3.29
CA THR A 209 16.57 21.93 -4.63
C THR A 209 15.34 22.84 -4.63
N LYS A 210 14.98 23.36 -5.80
CA LYS A 210 13.77 24.18 -5.97
C LYS A 210 12.57 23.31 -6.33
N THR A 211 12.10 22.50 -5.38
CA THR A 211 11.05 21.50 -5.62
C THR A 211 9.92 21.53 -4.59
N GLU A 212 9.71 22.69 -3.98
CA GLU A 212 8.52 22.96 -3.17
C GLU A 212 7.34 23.37 -4.05
N ASP A 213 6.22 22.66 -3.90
CA ASP A 213 4.93 22.97 -4.53
C ASP A 213 4.96 22.90 -6.06
N ILE A 214 5.44 21.76 -6.58
CA ILE A 214 5.49 21.46 -8.02
C ILE A 214 5.09 20.01 -8.31
N SER A 215 4.28 19.80 -9.36
CA SER A 215 4.00 18.47 -9.90
C SER A 215 4.97 18.10 -11.03
N LEU A 216 5.58 16.92 -10.96
CA LEU A 216 6.57 16.44 -11.94
C LEU A 216 6.18 15.07 -12.53
N PRO A 217 6.59 14.75 -13.77
CA PRO A 217 6.68 13.36 -14.22
C PRO A 217 7.84 12.64 -13.50
N LEU A 218 8.06 11.36 -13.75
CA LEU A 218 9.22 10.60 -13.28
C LEU A 218 10.13 10.28 -14.46
N ASN A 219 11.43 10.58 -14.32
CA ASN A 219 12.44 10.10 -15.25
C ASN A 219 12.89 8.72 -14.81
N PHE A 220 12.28 7.67 -15.36
CA PHE A 220 12.62 6.30 -14.99
C PHE A 220 14.04 5.92 -15.41
N THR A 221 14.72 5.15 -14.55
CA THR A 221 16.02 4.57 -14.85
C THR A 221 15.90 3.36 -15.76
N LYS A 222 17.04 2.91 -16.29
CA LYS A 222 17.11 1.62 -16.98
C LYS A 222 16.78 0.52 -15.97
N ASN A 223 15.92 -0.42 -16.36
CA ASN A 223 15.49 -1.60 -15.58
C ASN A 223 14.40 -1.33 -14.53
N VAL A 224 13.70 -0.20 -14.58
CA VAL A 224 12.52 0.03 -13.73
C VAL A 224 11.47 -1.08 -13.82
N LEU A 225 11.32 -1.72 -15.00
CA LEU A 225 10.38 -2.82 -15.22
C LEU A 225 10.83 -4.16 -14.63
N GLU A 226 12.09 -4.27 -14.20
CA GLU A 226 12.61 -5.43 -13.45
C GLU A 226 12.47 -5.23 -11.93
N SER A 227 12.08 -4.03 -11.49
CA SER A 227 11.90 -3.70 -10.07
C SER A 227 10.70 -4.40 -9.45
N ARG A 228 10.69 -4.49 -8.12
CA ARG A 228 9.51 -4.98 -7.40
C ARG A 228 8.39 -3.96 -7.46
N LEU A 229 8.69 -2.69 -7.21
CA LEU A 229 7.71 -1.61 -7.11
C LEU A 229 6.96 -1.36 -8.43
N PHE A 230 7.67 -1.36 -9.56
CA PHE A 230 7.08 -1.03 -10.86
C PHE A 230 7.09 -2.19 -11.86
N GLY A 231 7.59 -3.38 -11.51
CA GLY A 231 7.67 -4.49 -12.46
C GLY A 231 6.32 -4.98 -12.99
N ASN A 232 5.24 -4.74 -12.25
CA ASN A 232 3.87 -5.07 -12.66
C ASN A 232 2.99 -3.84 -12.89
N ILE A 233 3.59 -2.66 -13.10
CA ILE A 233 2.81 -1.44 -13.34
C ILE A 233 2.07 -1.55 -14.69
N PRO A 234 0.77 -1.19 -14.75
CA PRO A 234 0.07 -1.13 -16.04
C PRO A 234 0.70 -0.12 -16.99
N ASP A 235 0.84 -0.45 -18.27
CA ASP A 235 1.45 0.42 -19.30
C ASP A 235 0.88 1.84 -19.31
N ARG A 236 -0.45 1.97 -19.08
CA ARG A 236 -1.10 3.28 -18.99
C ARG A 236 -0.54 4.12 -17.84
N LEU A 237 -0.36 3.54 -16.66
CA LEU A 237 0.17 4.24 -15.49
C LEU A 237 1.67 4.51 -15.63
N TYR A 238 2.42 3.58 -16.23
CA TYR A 238 3.82 3.81 -16.62
C TYR A 238 3.97 5.02 -17.55
N THR A 239 3.14 5.09 -18.59
CA THR A 239 3.10 6.20 -19.55
C THR A 239 2.73 7.50 -18.85
N ALA A 240 1.72 7.46 -17.96
CA ALA A 240 1.29 8.64 -17.22
C ALA A 240 2.40 9.16 -16.29
N LEU A 241 3.04 8.28 -15.52
CA LEU A 241 4.17 8.64 -14.65
C LEU A 241 5.34 9.22 -15.44
N SER A 242 5.65 8.70 -16.62
CA SER A 242 6.80 9.17 -17.41
C SER A 242 6.55 10.45 -18.21
N SER A 243 5.29 10.87 -18.41
CA SER A 243 4.97 11.98 -19.31
C SER A 243 4.07 13.07 -18.71
N MET A 244 3.35 12.78 -17.63
CA MET A 244 2.44 13.73 -17.00
C MET A 244 3.02 14.25 -15.69
N SER A 245 2.82 15.55 -15.42
CA SER A 245 3.13 16.16 -14.13
C SER A 245 2.10 15.72 -13.08
N ILE A 246 2.29 14.51 -12.52
CA ILE A 246 1.36 13.87 -11.59
C ILE A 246 1.97 13.49 -10.24
N THR A 247 3.28 13.68 -10.05
CA THR A 247 3.94 13.40 -8.77
C THR A 247 4.16 14.69 -7.98
N ALA A 248 3.51 14.81 -6.83
CA ALA A 248 3.53 16.00 -5.99
C ALA A 248 4.86 16.14 -5.23
N ASN A 249 5.62 17.22 -5.48
CA ASN A 249 6.87 17.51 -4.79
C ASN A 249 6.67 18.70 -3.83
N PHE A 250 7.01 18.48 -2.56
CA PHE A 250 6.87 19.45 -1.45
C PHE A 250 8.11 19.37 -0.53
N HIS A 251 9.29 19.35 -1.13
CA HIS A 251 10.57 19.24 -0.42
C HIS A 251 11.53 20.35 -0.86
N SER A 252 12.29 20.87 0.11
CA SER A 252 13.41 21.80 -0.14
C SER A 252 14.73 21.05 -0.35
N TRP A 253 14.79 19.79 0.08
CA TRP A 253 16.02 19.01 0.15
C TRP A 253 15.84 17.70 -0.61
N SER A 254 16.85 17.33 -1.39
CA SER A 254 16.82 16.08 -2.16
C SER A 254 18.16 15.38 -2.10
N LEU A 255 18.16 14.05 -2.26
CA LEU A 255 19.39 13.30 -2.46
C LEU A 255 19.85 13.43 -3.92
N SER A 256 20.92 14.17 -4.15
CA SER A 256 21.49 14.34 -5.50
C SER A 256 22.04 13.02 -6.04
N LEU A 257 21.99 12.83 -7.37
CA LEU A 257 22.58 11.65 -8.00
C LEU A 257 24.09 11.57 -7.74
N GLN A 258 24.76 12.72 -7.65
CA GLN A 258 26.19 12.82 -7.33
C GLN A 258 26.49 12.29 -5.92
N ASN A 259 25.76 12.75 -4.90
CA ASN A 259 25.99 12.33 -3.50
C ASN A 259 25.66 10.86 -3.30
N PHE A 260 24.58 10.37 -3.93
CA PHE A 260 24.26 8.94 -3.93
C PHE A 260 25.37 8.11 -4.57
N THR A 261 25.84 8.53 -5.75
CA THR A 261 26.88 7.80 -6.49
C THR A 261 28.20 7.82 -5.75
N ALA A 262 28.52 8.88 -5.01
CA ALA A 262 29.73 8.98 -4.20
C ALA A 262 29.67 8.12 -2.92
N ASN A 263 28.48 7.85 -2.38
CA ASN A 263 28.32 7.07 -1.15
C ASN A 263 28.17 5.56 -1.43
N GLU A 264 29.17 4.77 -1.01
CA GLU A 264 29.20 3.33 -1.26
C GLU A 264 28.04 2.58 -0.58
N LYS A 265 27.65 2.97 0.64
CA LYS A 265 26.58 2.29 1.39
C LYS A 265 25.25 2.43 0.66
N LEU A 266 24.90 3.65 0.25
CA LEU A 266 23.66 3.90 -0.49
C LEU A 266 23.64 3.16 -1.82
N ARG A 267 24.73 3.21 -2.60
CA ARG A 267 24.81 2.55 -3.91
C ARG A 267 24.71 1.02 -3.82
N LYS A 268 25.23 0.41 -2.75
CA LYS A 268 25.11 -1.04 -2.51
C LYS A 268 23.75 -1.43 -1.98
N PHE A 269 23.06 -0.54 -1.27
CA PHE A 269 21.82 -0.85 -0.60
C PHE A 269 20.59 -0.59 -1.48
N TYR A 270 20.58 0.51 -2.25
CA TYR A 270 19.42 0.94 -3.02
C TYR A 270 19.60 0.84 -4.53
N HIS A 271 18.55 0.35 -5.18
CA HIS A 271 18.31 0.39 -6.60
C HIS A 271 17.46 1.63 -6.94
N ILE A 272 17.99 2.52 -7.77
CA ILE A 272 17.30 3.76 -8.16
C ILE A 272 16.32 3.46 -9.28
N LEU A 273 15.05 3.83 -9.09
CA LEU A 273 13.95 3.58 -10.01
C LEU A 273 13.57 4.80 -10.85
N SER A 274 13.67 5.99 -10.26
CA SER A 274 13.46 7.24 -10.98
C SER A 274 14.30 8.37 -10.42
N THR A 275 14.58 9.33 -11.29
CA THR A 275 15.16 10.63 -10.95
C THR A 275 14.23 11.76 -11.39
N ASN A 276 14.55 12.96 -10.91
CA ASN A 276 13.96 14.21 -11.35
C ASN A 276 15.03 15.30 -11.37
N SER A 277 14.70 16.45 -11.94
CA SER A 277 15.59 17.60 -12.03
C SER A 277 14.86 18.86 -11.60
N ASP A 278 15.51 19.73 -10.84
CA ASP A 278 15.00 21.08 -10.53
C ASP A 278 15.43 22.14 -11.58
N GLY A 279 16.01 21.68 -12.70
CA GLY A 279 16.58 22.50 -13.76
C GLY A 279 18.07 22.79 -13.59
N ILE A 280 18.65 22.50 -12.43
CA ILE A 280 20.09 22.65 -12.14
C ILE A 280 20.68 21.31 -11.71
N LEU A 281 19.99 20.59 -10.81
CA LEU A 281 20.47 19.38 -10.16
C LEU A 281 19.53 18.21 -10.43
N ASP A 282 20.11 17.08 -10.82
CA ASP A 282 19.40 15.81 -10.86
C ASP A 282 19.42 15.13 -9.48
N PHE A 283 18.24 14.71 -9.02
CA PHE A 283 18.03 14.08 -7.74
C PHE A 283 17.24 12.78 -7.88
N ILE A 284 17.42 11.89 -6.90
CA ILE A 284 16.69 10.62 -6.84
C ILE A 284 15.26 10.91 -6.36
N SER A 285 14.27 10.41 -7.09
CA SER A 285 12.87 10.58 -6.72
C SER A 285 12.20 9.29 -6.27
N THR A 286 12.71 8.12 -6.68
CA THR A 286 12.21 6.81 -6.21
C THR A 286 13.35 5.79 -6.12
N PHE A 287 13.38 5.01 -5.04
CA PHE A 287 14.26 3.84 -4.90
C PHE A 287 13.55 2.66 -4.25
N GLU A 288 14.14 1.47 -4.43
CA GLU A 288 13.88 0.30 -3.61
C GLU A 288 15.20 -0.31 -3.16
N ALA A 289 15.27 -0.98 -2.01
CA ALA A 289 16.49 -1.69 -1.60
C ALA A 289 16.69 -2.97 -2.43
N TYR A 290 17.93 -3.41 -2.66
CA TYR A 290 18.17 -4.64 -3.41
C TYR A 290 17.64 -5.86 -2.65
N ASP A 291 18.08 -6.03 -1.41
CA ASP A 291 17.86 -7.25 -0.62
C ASP A 291 16.77 -7.13 0.44
N TYR A 292 16.28 -5.92 0.70
CA TYR A 292 15.28 -5.63 1.73
C TYR A 292 13.99 -5.09 1.10
N PRO A 293 12.80 -5.36 1.70
CA PRO A 293 11.53 -4.81 1.24
C PRO A 293 11.35 -3.34 1.68
N PHE A 294 12.34 -2.51 1.39
CA PHE A 294 12.41 -1.10 1.78
C PHE A 294 12.24 -0.24 0.53
N TYR A 295 11.30 0.71 0.60
CA TYR A 295 10.87 1.52 -0.53
C TYR A 295 10.86 2.99 -0.15
N GLY A 296 11.29 3.85 -1.06
CA GLY A 296 11.34 5.29 -0.84
C GLY A 296 10.84 6.07 -2.03
N VAL A 297 9.97 7.04 -1.80
CA VAL A 297 9.56 8.07 -2.77
C VAL A 297 9.82 9.46 -2.18
N GLN A 298 10.52 10.33 -2.90
CA GLN A 298 10.72 11.73 -2.49
C GLN A 298 9.43 12.55 -2.67
N TRP A 299 8.57 12.13 -3.59
CA TRP A 299 7.28 12.73 -3.91
C TRP A 299 6.13 12.12 -3.09
N HIS A 300 4.96 12.73 -3.16
CA HIS A 300 3.80 12.47 -2.29
C HIS A 300 2.62 11.81 -3.02
N PRO A 301 2.59 10.47 -3.19
CA PRO A 301 1.47 9.78 -3.83
C PRO A 301 0.15 9.98 -3.07
N GLU A 302 0.18 10.19 -1.75
CA GLU A 302 -1.02 10.35 -0.92
C GLU A 302 -1.81 11.63 -1.21
N LYS A 303 -1.17 12.64 -1.81
CA LYS A 303 -1.79 13.95 -2.00
C LYS A 303 -2.84 13.96 -3.11
N ASN A 304 -2.57 13.27 -4.23
CA ASN A 304 -3.43 13.27 -5.42
C ASN A 304 -4.91 12.97 -5.11
N PRO A 305 -5.26 11.94 -4.31
CA PRO A 305 -6.66 11.65 -3.97
C PRO A 305 -7.19 12.39 -2.73
N PHE A 306 -6.35 12.93 -1.85
CA PHE A 306 -6.79 13.29 -0.48
C PHE A 306 -6.51 14.72 -0.02
N GLU A 307 -5.62 15.48 -0.67
CA GLU A 307 -5.25 16.84 -0.25
C GLU A 307 -5.65 17.87 -1.30
N TRP A 308 -6.54 18.81 -0.95
CA TRP A 308 -7.26 19.66 -1.92
C TRP A 308 -6.94 21.16 -1.78
N LYS A 309 -5.79 21.49 -1.19
CA LYS A 309 -5.39 22.87 -0.97
C LYS A 309 -5.22 23.59 -2.31
N LYS A 310 -6.18 24.48 -2.62
CA LYS A 310 -6.29 25.18 -3.92
C LYS A 310 -5.07 25.99 -4.33
N THR A 311 -4.24 26.40 -3.38
CA THR A 311 -3.03 27.19 -3.66
C THR A 311 -1.83 26.34 -4.06
N SER A 312 -1.96 25.02 -4.05
CA SER A 312 -0.87 24.09 -4.27
C SER A 312 -0.97 23.39 -5.62
N ASP A 313 0.17 23.11 -6.25
CA ASP A 313 0.31 22.40 -7.51
C ASP A 313 0.22 20.88 -7.29
N ILE A 314 -0.94 20.44 -6.80
CA ILE A 314 -1.26 19.03 -6.61
C ILE A 314 -2.10 18.56 -7.80
N SER A 315 -1.59 17.57 -8.52
CA SER A 315 -2.31 16.97 -9.64
C SER A 315 -3.46 16.07 -9.16
N HIS A 316 -4.68 16.37 -9.62
CA HIS A 316 -5.90 15.61 -9.34
C HIS A 316 -6.43 14.86 -10.58
N THR A 317 -5.56 14.57 -11.55
CA THR A 317 -5.95 13.78 -12.73
C THR A 317 -6.35 12.35 -12.33
N ALA A 318 -7.14 11.68 -13.16
CA ALA A 318 -7.53 10.30 -12.93
C ALA A 318 -6.30 9.38 -12.84
N GLU A 319 -5.29 9.63 -13.66
CA GLU A 319 -4.02 8.93 -13.67
C GLU A 319 -3.25 9.13 -12.36
N GLY A 320 -3.15 10.36 -11.84
CA GLY A 320 -2.51 10.64 -10.56
C GLY A 320 -3.18 9.91 -9.39
N VAL A 321 -4.52 9.86 -9.38
CA VAL A 321 -5.29 9.10 -8.38
C VAL A 321 -5.06 7.58 -8.52
N GLN A 322 -5.02 7.05 -9.74
CA GLN A 322 -4.76 5.63 -9.99
C GLN A 322 -3.34 5.23 -9.61
N VAL A 323 -2.36 6.11 -9.85
CA VAL A 323 -0.98 5.94 -9.37
C VAL A 323 -0.95 5.89 -7.85
N ALA A 324 -1.60 6.82 -7.15
CA ALA A 324 -1.67 6.80 -5.70
C ALA A 324 -2.19 5.46 -5.14
N PHE A 325 -3.25 4.93 -5.75
CA PHE A 325 -3.79 3.61 -5.39
C PHE A 325 -2.81 2.47 -5.71
N TYR A 326 -2.16 2.48 -6.89
CA TYR A 326 -1.15 1.47 -7.25
C TYR A 326 -0.01 1.40 -6.23
N MET A 327 0.51 2.56 -5.82
CA MET A 327 1.59 2.65 -4.82
C MET A 327 1.14 2.09 -3.46
N ALA A 328 -0.09 2.41 -3.06
CA ALA A 328 -0.68 1.89 -1.83
C ALA A 328 -0.89 0.37 -1.88
N ASP A 329 -1.47 -0.14 -2.98
CA ASP A 329 -1.73 -1.57 -3.17
C ASP A 329 -0.44 -2.38 -3.18
N PHE A 330 0.59 -1.89 -3.87
CA PHE A 330 1.92 -2.48 -3.82
C PHE A 330 2.42 -2.61 -2.37
N PHE A 331 2.48 -1.51 -1.61
CA PHE A 331 3.03 -1.56 -0.25
C PHE A 331 2.18 -2.40 0.70
N VAL A 332 0.85 -2.36 0.58
CA VAL A 332 -0.02 -3.25 1.36
C VAL A 332 0.22 -4.72 0.97
N SER A 333 0.45 -5.04 -0.31
CA SER A 333 0.79 -6.40 -0.76
C SER A 333 2.09 -6.90 -0.14
N GLU A 334 3.08 -6.02 0.05
CA GLU A 334 4.32 -6.35 0.77
C GLU A 334 4.02 -6.66 2.24
N ALA A 335 3.17 -5.85 2.89
CA ALA A 335 2.80 -6.06 4.29
C ALA A 335 2.04 -7.40 4.49
N ARG A 336 1.27 -7.87 3.49
CA ARG A 336 0.59 -9.17 3.57
C ARG A 336 1.57 -10.36 3.63
N LYS A 337 2.84 -10.17 3.25
CA LYS A 337 3.90 -11.21 3.32
C LYS A 337 4.49 -11.35 4.73
N SER A 338 4.25 -10.39 5.62
CA SER A 338 4.68 -10.46 7.02
C SER A 338 3.81 -11.43 7.82
N HIS A 339 4.43 -12.30 8.61
CA HIS A 339 3.75 -13.27 9.47
C HIS A 339 3.37 -12.74 10.86
N HIS A 340 3.67 -11.47 11.16
CA HIS A 340 3.24 -10.84 12.39
C HIS A 340 1.71 -10.83 12.51
N GLN A 341 1.20 -10.97 13.74
CA GLN A 341 -0.23 -11.01 14.01
C GLN A 341 -0.64 -9.91 14.97
N PHE A 342 -1.63 -9.14 14.53
CA PHE A 342 -2.29 -8.15 15.36
C PHE A 342 -3.45 -8.81 16.12
N SER A 343 -3.12 -9.38 17.29
CA SER A 343 -4.06 -10.12 18.15
C SER A 343 -5.09 -9.19 18.83
N ASP A 344 -6.16 -9.77 19.39
CA ASP A 344 -7.13 -9.01 20.18
C ASP A 344 -6.49 -8.32 21.39
N ALA A 345 -5.51 -8.97 22.03
CA ALA A 345 -4.73 -8.37 23.10
C ALA A 345 -3.90 -7.16 22.61
N ALA A 346 -3.28 -7.28 21.42
CA ALA A 346 -2.57 -6.17 20.80
C ALA A 346 -3.51 -5.01 20.46
N GLN A 347 -4.74 -5.29 20.02
CA GLN A 347 -5.73 -4.25 19.73
C GLN A 347 -6.14 -3.44 20.97
N VAL A 348 -6.18 -4.08 22.15
CA VAL A 348 -6.44 -3.39 23.42
C VAL A 348 -5.26 -2.50 23.81
N GLN A 349 -4.03 -3.00 23.63
CA GLN A 349 -2.82 -2.29 24.06
C GLN A 349 -2.37 -1.19 23.09
N TYR A 350 -2.56 -1.40 21.79
CA TYR A 350 -2.14 -0.52 20.70
C TYR A 350 -3.36 -0.13 19.85
N PRO A 351 -4.14 0.89 20.26
CA PRO A 351 -5.40 1.21 19.60
C PRO A 351 -5.21 1.54 18.11
N LEU A 352 -6.02 0.91 17.26
CA LEU A 352 -6.16 1.27 15.84
C LEU A 352 -6.53 2.74 15.69
N ILE A 353 -6.23 3.31 14.51
CA ILE A 353 -6.53 4.71 14.18
C ILE A 353 -8.00 5.07 14.37
N TYR A 354 -8.91 4.09 14.32
CA TYR A 354 -10.35 4.22 14.60
C TYR A 354 -10.69 4.77 15.99
N ASN A 355 -9.76 4.73 16.94
CA ASN A 355 -9.92 5.28 18.28
C ASN A 355 -9.55 6.78 18.36
N TYR A 356 -9.14 7.38 17.25
CA TYR A 356 -8.69 8.75 17.16
C TYR A 356 -9.57 9.52 16.16
N CYS A 357 -9.82 10.79 16.44
CA CYS A 357 -10.59 11.66 15.55
C CYS A 357 -9.65 12.70 14.91
N PRO A 358 -9.59 12.79 13.57
CA PRO A 358 -8.81 13.84 12.94
C PRO A 358 -9.55 15.19 13.08
N LEU A 359 -8.77 16.27 13.13
CA LEU A 359 -9.29 17.64 13.08
C LEU A 359 -9.19 18.17 11.66
N TYR A 360 -10.14 19.02 11.27
CA TYR A 360 -10.04 19.80 10.04
C TYR A 360 -8.94 20.86 10.18
N THR A 361 -8.01 20.88 9.25
CA THR A 361 -6.84 21.78 9.24
C THR A 361 -6.60 22.47 7.90
N GLY A 362 -7.44 22.22 6.88
CA GLY A 362 -7.21 22.72 5.52
C GLY A 362 -7.11 24.25 5.39
N ASN A 363 -7.65 25.00 6.36
CA ASN A 363 -7.56 26.47 6.40
C ASN A 363 -6.31 27.00 7.14
N ILE A 364 -5.57 26.14 7.85
CA ILE A 364 -4.46 26.54 8.74
C ILE A 364 -3.18 25.72 8.53
N SER A 365 -3.18 24.75 7.61
CA SER A 365 -2.03 23.93 7.26
C SER A 365 -2.01 23.59 5.76
N VAL A 366 -1.11 22.69 5.34
CA VAL A 366 -1.07 22.10 3.98
C VAL A 366 -1.90 20.82 3.86
N PHE A 367 -2.58 20.41 4.94
CA PHE A 367 -3.36 19.17 5.01
C PHE A 367 -4.82 19.48 5.33
N GLU A 368 -5.75 18.82 4.64
CA GLU A 368 -7.19 18.93 4.91
C GLU A 368 -7.53 18.47 6.32
N GLN A 369 -6.91 17.37 6.76
CA GLN A 369 -7.15 16.77 8.06
C GLN A 369 -5.86 16.23 8.69
N MET A 370 -5.74 16.38 10.01
CA MET A 370 -4.61 15.88 10.79
C MET A 370 -5.12 15.19 12.05
N TYR A 371 -4.54 14.04 12.38
CA TYR A 371 -4.65 13.40 13.69
C TYR A 371 -3.60 14.01 14.62
N PHE A 372 -3.98 14.39 15.83
CA PHE A 372 -3.07 14.93 16.85
C PHE A 372 -2.98 13.98 18.06
N PHE A 373 -1.81 13.92 18.69
CA PHE A 373 -1.53 13.05 19.85
C PHE A 373 -0.73 13.75 20.95
#